data_AF-A0A8S1IRW9-F1
#
_entry.id   AF-A0A8S1IRW9-F1
#
_cell.length_a   1.000
_cell.length_b   1.000
_cell.length_c   1.000
_cell.angle_alpha   90.00
_cell.angle_beta   90.00
_cell.angle_gamma   90.00
#
_symmetry.space_group_name_H-M   'P 1'
#
loop_
_entity.id
_entity.type
_entity.pdbx_description
1 polymer ?
#
loop_
_entity_poly.entity_id
_entity_poly.type
_entity_poly.pdbx_seq_one_letter_code
_entity_poly.pdbx_strand_id
1 'polypeptide(L)'
;MDHFHMSLYTRLDGIVNAVNPRKSVVFALDGPAPLAKLMTQRSRRKKVILTEAMEKGKVVPFLALTPGTPFMAEVNDSLAFYICQRLLSKKYSHLHYELSGATVQGEGEVKILSRLHRPAEHVAQNDSHAVIGSDADLILMALLADAPNLHICGEVLHSSPPPPPNKIKVLSVNALHKLWQGIGPPAEQDPQKKLQRLQGMQQDLALTTILGKGNDYLPSVQGISARPLGGGGLWKTYLEMRQCPKYQKRALANRGADGYAVIDAEFLADLLEKMPTQPQVLEVTANLKAADPEQYLQGLSWNLDMYQKGVCPDYGFCYDGLGPTATELCRVLRNFNLDSSAHKKRLQSEAASPGRPKTQQSQGKYVSATSPMKPNVCAMALLPKMGQSVAPVALQHLMNEDSSVQDMYCECKVCHRLSAQSSLQQLQFGQLVRQKLVLAEKLLWLSKNNKSDETLENKAAHLNEKLEGLRDKIRANAADRQQHLETAHPYAAFAIHRIEKAVADVPLSQYPENERQLAEFGSEYVYRRVQGAQPLRGSRPQSTSGNGGLTSEQSEVLITPPQPPGKKLRALRGPLPILRQRSVCSCRLQRPPVRAHHVFARVARFATLLKGKL
;
A
#
# COMPACT_ATOMS: atom_id res chain seq x y z
N MET A 1 26.82 -4.65 5.94
CA MET A 1 25.63 -4.92 5.11
C MET A 1 25.30 -6.41 5.05
N ASP A 2 26.30 -7.30 5.15
CA ASP A 2 26.13 -8.77 5.15
C ASP A 2 25.08 -9.32 6.13
N HIS A 3 24.99 -8.76 7.34
CA HIS A 3 23.97 -9.17 8.32
C HIS A 3 22.53 -8.94 7.80
N PHE A 4 22.29 -7.88 7.03
CA PHE A 4 20.98 -7.60 6.44
C PHE A 4 20.62 -8.68 5.42
N HIS A 5 21.49 -8.97 4.45
CA HIS A 5 21.23 -9.96 3.40
C HIS A 5 21.06 -11.37 3.98
N MET A 6 21.85 -11.75 4.98
CA MET A 6 21.67 -13.02 5.68
C MET A 6 20.34 -13.11 6.44
N SER A 7 19.92 -12.01 7.08
CA SER A 7 18.62 -11.93 7.74
C SER A 7 17.47 -12.00 6.72
N LEU A 8 17.62 -11.33 5.57
CA LEU A 8 16.67 -11.37 4.47
C LEU A 8 16.51 -12.80 3.95
N TYR A 9 17.60 -13.49 3.61
CA TYR A 9 17.55 -14.86 3.12
C TYR A 9 16.93 -15.82 4.13
N THR A 10 17.27 -15.69 5.40
CA THR A 10 16.69 -16.50 6.49
C THR A 10 15.17 -16.29 6.57
N ARG A 11 14.72 -15.03 6.48
CA ARG A 11 13.28 -14.69 6.50
C ARG A 11 12.57 -15.24 5.25
N LEU A 12 13.15 -15.06 4.07
CA LEU A 12 12.59 -15.57 2.81
C LEU A 12 12.48 -17.10 2.84
N ASP A 13 13.51 -17.80 3.31
CA ASP A 13 13.45 -19.25 3.48
C ASP A 13 12.36 -19.67 4.46
N GLY A 14 12.21 -18.97 5.58
CA GLY A 14 11.11 -19.21 6.53
C GLY A 14 9.74 -19.10 5.85
N ILE A 15 9.54 -18.08 5.02
CA ILE A 15 8.30 -17.86 4.27
C ILE A 15 8.09 -18.94 3.21
N VAL A 16 9.08 -19.18 2.35
CA VAL A 16 9.00 -20.17 1.26
C VAL A 16 8.77 -21.58 1.83
N ASN A 17 9.39 -21.91 2.97
CA ASN A 17 9.16 -23.19 3.65
C ASN A 17 7.75 -23.32 4.22
N ALA A 18 7.22 -22.26 4.83
CA ALA A 18 5.90 -22.28 5.43
C ALA A 18 4.76 -22.30 4.39
N VAL A 19 4.94 -21.62 3.25
CA VAL A 19 3.98 -21.63 2.13
C VAL A 19 4.12 -22.89 1.29
N ASN A 20 5.33 -23.41 1.13
CA ASN A 20 5.67 -24.58 0.30
C ASN A 20 5.13 -24.47 -1.15
N PRO A 21 5.58 -23.45 -1.93
CA PRO A 21 5.14 -23.26 -3.30
C PRO A 21 5.54 -24.45 -4.18
N ARG A 22 4.71 -24.78 -5.16
CA ARG A 22 4.91 -25.94 -6.07
C ARG A 22 5.20 -25.55 -7.53
N LYS A 23 4.91 -24.30 -7.91
CA LYS A 23 5.00 -23.83 -9.29
C LYS A 23 5.88 -22.60 -9.39
N SER A 24 5.53 -21.53 -8.68
CA SER A 24 6.24 -20.26 -8.79
C SER A 24 6.33 -19.47 -7.50
N VAL A 25 7.29 -18.54 -7.48
CA VAL A 25 7.50 -17.53 -6.44
C VAL A 25 7.75 -16.19 -7.12
N VAL A 26 6.96 -15.17 -6.77
CA VAL A 26 7.11 -13.81 -7.30
C VAL A 26 7.60 -12.90 -6.18
N PHE A 27 8.72 -12.22 -6.42
CA PHE A 27 9.21 -11.14 -5.57
C PHE A 27 8.91 -9.81 -6.23
N ALA A 28 8.14 -8.95 -5.55
CA ALA A 28 7.86 -7.60 -6.00
C ALA A 28 8.37 -6.60 -4.96
N LEU A 29 9.34 -5.79 -5.35
CA LEU A 29 9.82 -4.66 -4.56
C LEU A 29 9.06 -3.39 -4.96
N ASP A 30 8.90 -2.47 -4.02
CA ASP A 30 8.40 -1.13 -4.34
C ASP A 30 9.35 -0.45 -5.33
N GLY A 31 8.81 0.08 -6.41
CA GLY A 31 9.50 0.98 -7.32
C GLY A 31 8.93 2.39 -7.28
N PRO A 32 9.18 3.21 -8.33
CA PRO A 32 8.57 4.52 -8.45
C PRO A 32 7.03 4.44 -8.49
N ALA A 33 6.39 5.00 -7.46
CA ALA A 33 4.94 5.01 -7.27
C ALA A 33 4.28 6.24 -7.94
N PRO A 34 2.93 6.25 -8.07
CA PRO A 34 2.18 7.41 -8.56
C PRO A 34 2.35 8.65 -7.65
N LEU A 35 2.19 9.84 -8.22
CA LEU A 35 2.27 11.11 -7.48
C LEU A 35 1.26 11.18 -6.33
N ALA A 36 0.09 10.56 -6.46
CA ALA A 36 -0.90 10.43 -5.40
C ALA A 36 -0.35 9.81 -4.11
N LYS A 37 0.66 8.93 -4.18
CA LYS A 37 1.30 8.32 -3.01
C LYS A 37 2.56 9.07 -2.54
N LEU A 38 3.08 10.02 -3.34
CA LEU A 38 4.36 10.68 -3.10
C LEU A 38 4.40 11.40 -1.76
N MET A 39 3.39 12.23 -1.46
CA MET A 39 3.37 13.02 -0.23
C MET A 39 3.25 12.15 1.02
N THR A 40 2.44 11.09 0.97
CA THR A 40 2.34 10.07 2.02
C THR A 40 3.70 9.43 2.29
N GLN A 41 4.40 9.02 1.23
CA GLN A 41 5.73 8.41 1.31
C GLN A 41 6.82 9.36 1.82
N ARG A 42 6.80 10.62 1.39
CA ARG A 42 7.72 11.67 1.85
C ARG A 42 7.49 11.99 3.32
N SER A 43 6.24 12.10 3.74
CA SER A 43 5.85 12.33 5.15
C SER A 43 6.31 11.18 6.06
N ARG A 44 6.14 9.91 5.64
CA ARG A 44 6.62 8.73 6.38
C ARG A 44 8.13 8.80 6.63
N ARG A 45 8.93 9.16 5.61
CA ARG A 45 10.39 9.29 5.73
C ARG A 45 10.81 10.43 6.65
N LYS A 46 10.14 11.58 6.57
CA LYS A 46 10.34 12.70 7.52
C LYS A 46 9.99 12.31 8.96
N LYS A 47 8.92 11.54 9.17
CA LYS A 47 8.53 11.07 10.51
C LYS A 47 9.56 10.14 11.14
N VAL A 48 10.24 9.30 10.37
CA VAL A 48 11.27 8.41 10.93
C VAL A 48 12.42 9.18 11.57
N ILE A 49 12.81 10.32 11.00
CA ILE A 49 13.75 11.24 11.63
C ILE A 49 13.24 11.61 13.02
N LEU A 50 11.99 12.05 13.14
CA LEU A 50 11.42 12.53 14.41
C LEU A 50 11.14 11.45 15.49
N THR A 51 11.46 10.17 15.23
CA THR A 51 11.11 9.05 16.13
C THR A 51 12.34 8.43 16.78
N GLU A 52 12.13 7.48 17.71
CA GLU A 52 13.17 6.66 18.37
C GLU A 52 14.19 6.00 17.40
N ALA A 53 13.94 6.01 16.09
CA ALA A 53 14.91 5.60 15.09
C ALA A 53 16.16 6.50 15.09
N MET A 54 16.04 7.79 15.39
CA MET A 54 17.20 8.69 15.63
C MET A 54 18.02 8.20 16.83
N GLU A 55 17.36 7.94 17.95
CA GLU A 55 18.02 7.47 19.19
C GLU A 55 18.71 6.11 19.03
N LYS A 56 18.18 5.25 18.14
CA LYS A 56 18.71 3.91 17.88
C LYS A 56 19.66 3.84 16.67
N GLY A 57 20.00 4.98 16.05
CA GLY A 57 20.87 5.03 14.87
C GLY A 57 20.30 4.29 13.63
N LYS A 58 18.98 4.12 13.54
CA LYS A 58 18.31 3.35 12.48
C LYS A 58 17.74 4.20 11.34
N VAL A 59 17.91 5.53 11.39
CA VAL A 59 17.37 6.45 10.38
C VAL A 59 17.97 6.20 9.01
N VAL A 60 19.30 6.20 8.90
CA VAL A 60 20.00 6.04 7.62
C VAL A 60 19.67 4.67 6.97
N PRO A 61 19.72 3.53 7.70
CA PRO A 61 19.23 2.26 7.15
C PRO A 61 17.77 2.27 6.68
N PHE A 62 16.88 3.02 7.35
CA PHE A 62 15.49 3.14 6.92
C PHE A 62 15.35 3.98 5.65
N LEU A 63 16.04 5.12 5.56
CA LEU A 63 16.00 5.97 4.37
C LEU A 63 16.58 5.27 3.15
N ALA A 64 17.57 4.40 3.35
CA ALA A 64 18.14 3.57 2.29
C ALA A 64 17.11 2.60 1.67
N LEU A 65 16.04 2.23 2.37
CA LEU A 65 14.90 1.46 1.85
C LEU A 65 13.94 2.36 1.03
N THR A 66 14.49 3.02 0.01
CA THR A 66 13.76 3.90 -0.90
C THR A 66 14.09 3.53 -2.33
N PRO A 67 13.10 3.35 -3.21
CA PRO A 67 13.37 3.06 -4.62
C PRO A 67 14.27 4.14 -5.23
N GLY A 68 15.26 3.71 -6.02
CA GLY A 68 16.25 4.62 -6.62
C GLY A 68 17.47 4.93 -5.77
N THR A 69 17.59 4.39 -4.55
CA THR A 69 18.85 4.43 -3.81
C THR A 69 19.80 3.32 -4.28
N PRO A 70 21.13 3.50 -4.16
CA PRO A 70 22.09 2.43 -4.44
C PRO A 70 21.83 1.17 -3.62
N PHE A 71 21.44 1.31 -2.35
CA PHE A 71 21.11 0.17 -1.49
C PHE A 71 19.94 -0.67 -2.04
N MET A 72 18.89 -0.05 -2.60
CA MET A 72 17.79 -0.84 -3.19
C MET A 72 18.18 -1.57 -4.48
N ALA A 73 19.17 -1.07 -5.23
CA ALA A 73 19.78 -1.84 -6.32
C ALA A 73 20.57 -3.05 -5.78
N GLU A 74 21.34 -2.87 -4.71
CA GLU A 74 22.04 -4.00 -4.05
C GLU A 74 21.05 -5.05 -3.51
N VAL A 75 19.90 -4.63 -2.97
CA VAL A 75 18.83 -5.55 -2.54
C VAL A 75 18.28 -6.34 -3.72
N ASN A 76 18.08 -5.69 -4.88
CA ASN A 76 17.64 -6.37 -6.10
C ASN A 76 18.64 -7.45 -6.55
N ASP A 77 19.93 -7.12 -6.58
CA ASP A 77 20.99 -8.05 -6.97
C ASP A 77 21.12 -9.21 -5.96
N SER A 78 20.97 -8.91 -4.67
CA SER A 78 20.93 -9.90 -3.60
C SER A 78 19.74 -10.86 -3.76
N LEU A 79 18.57 -10.39 -4.17
CA LEU A 79 17.43 -11.27 -4.46
C LEU A 79 17.67 -12.13 -5.70
N ALA A 80 18.25 -11.59 -6.77
CA ALA A 80 18.64 -12.37 -7.93
C ALA A 80 19.63 -13.49 -7.55
N PHE A 81 20.64 -13.17 -6.73
CA PHE A 81 21.58 -14.16 -6.19
C PHE A 81 20.87 -15.23 -5.34
N TYR A 82 19.96 -14.82 -4.45
CA TYR A 82 19.15 -15.76 -3.66
C TYR A 82 18.38 -16.73 -4.54
N ILE A 83 17.71 -16.23 -5.59
CA ILE A 83 16.95 -17.02 -6.56
C ILE A 83 17.86 -18.05 -7.25
N CYS A 84 19.02 -17.61 -7.77
CA CYS A 84 20.00 -18.49 -8.41
C CYS A 84 20.44 -19.63 -7.48
N GLN A 85 20.75 -19.31 -6.22
CA GLN A 85 21.12 -20.32 -5.22
C GLN A 85 19.99 -21.34 -4.95
N ARG A 86 18.72 -20.89 -4.95
CA ARG A 86 17.57 -21.80 -4.77
C ARG A 86 17.35 -22.69 -6.00
N LEU A 87 17.50 -22.16 -7.20
CA LEU A 87 17.38 -22.93 -8.44
C LEU A 87 18.46 -24.01 -8.62
N LEU A 88 19.65 -23.77 -8.05
CA LEU A 88 20.72 -24.77 -7.98
C LEU A 88 20.45 -25.87 -6.95
N SER A 89 19.64 -25.60 -5.92
CA SER A 89 19.29 -26.56 -4.89
C SER A 89 18.27 -27.60 -5.39
N LYS A 90 18.36 -28.85 -4.91
CA LYS A 90 17.39 -29.91 -5.28
C LYS A 90 15.96 -29.58 -4.86
N LYS A 91 15.79 -28.87 -3.74
CA LYS A 91 14.47 -28.62 -3.15
C LYS A 91 13.65 -27.64 -3.98
N TYR A 92 14.28 -26.63 -4.55
CA TYR A 92 13.58 -25.53 -5.23
C TYR A 92 13.89 -25.41 -6.73
N SER A 93 14.68 -26.33 -7.28
CA SER A 93 15.08 -26.31 -8.69
C SER A 93 13.93 -26.42 -9.69
N HIS A 94 12.76 -26.85 -9.25
CA HIS A 94 11.56 -27.01 -10.08
C HIS A 94 10.69 -25.74 -10.12
N LEU A 95 10.97 -24.75 -9.28
CA LEU A 95 10.16 -23.54 -9.19
C LEU A 95 10.55 -22.53 -10.28
N HIS A 96 9.58 -21.77 -10.73
CA HIS A 96 9.78 -20.56 -11.53
C HIS A 96 9.82 -19.35 -10.60
N TYR A 97 10.87 -18.56 -10.68
CA TYR A 97 10.99 -17.33 -9.90
C TYR A 97 10.78 -16.12 -10.79
N GLU A 98 10.15 -15.10 -10.25
CA GLU A 98 10.03 -13.79 -10.90
C GLU A 98 10.49 -12.70 -9.95
N LEU A 99 11.24 -11.74 -10.47
CA LEU A 99 11.72 -10.58 -9.74
C LEU A 99 11.27 -9.31 -10.45
N SER A 100 10.32 -8.60 -9.84
CA SER A 100 9.94 -7.24 -10.19
C SER A 100 10.65 -6.29 -9.23
N GLY A 101 11.80 -5.78 -9.66
CA GLY A 101 12.75 -5.03 -8.84
C GLY A 101 12.32 -3.61 -8.46
N ALA A 102 13.16 -2.93 -7.68
CA ALA A 102 12.90 -1.56 -7.21
C ALA A 102 13.09 -0.48 -8.30
N THR A 103 13.66 -0.83 -9.44
CA THR A 103 13.76 0.03 -10.64
C THR A 103 12.58 -0.16 -11.59
N VAL A 104 11.72 -1.16 -11.37
CA VAL A 104 10.48 -1.38 -12.14
C VAL A 104 9.39 -0.48 -11.57
N GLN A 105 8.61 0.20 -12.41
CA GLN A 105 7.54 1.11 -12.00
C GLN A 105 6.46 0.44 -11.12
N GLY A 106 5.86 1.23 -10.23
CA GLY A 106 4.73 0.83 -9.40
C GLY A 106 5.12 0.21 -8.06
N GLU A 107 4.11 0.08 -7.21
CA GLU A 107 4.23 -0.44 -5.86
C GLU A 107 4.20 -1.97 -5.85
N GLY A 108 4.81 -2.60 -4.86
CA GLY A 108 4.89 -4.05 -4.75
C GLY A 108 3.51 -4.71 -4.73
N GLU A 109 2.56 -4.17 -3.98
CA GLU A 109 1.17 -4.67 -3.94
C GLU A 109 0.46 -4.56 -5.30
N VAL A 110 0.65 -3.47 -6.04
CA VAL A 110 0.06 -3.28 -7.37
C VAL A 110 0.71 -4.21 -8.39
N LYS A 111 2.03 -4.43 -8.32
CA LYS A 111 2.77 -5.38 -9.17
C LYS A 111 2.26 -6.81 -8.97
N ILE A 112 2.10 -7.24 -7.71
CA ILE A 112 1.52 -8.56 -7.39
C ILE A 112 0.09 -8.67 -7.92
N LEU A 113 -0.73 -7.63 -7.76
CA LEU A 113 -2.09 -7.62 -8.29
C LEU A 113 -2.11 -7.68 -9.83
N SER A 114 -1.21 -6.99 -10.50
CA SER A 114 -1.01 -7.09 -11.96
C SER A 114 -0.72 -8.53 -12.37
N ARG A 115 0.17 -9.18 -11.62
CA ARG A 115 0.60 -10.54 -11.87
C ARG A 115 -0.50 -11.57 -11.68
N LEU A 116 -1.39 -11.35 -10.70
CA LEU A 116 -2.57 -12.18 -10.50
C LEU A 116 -3.57 -12.07 -11.66
N HIS A 117 -3.69 -10.89 -12.28
CA HIS A 117 -4.54 -10.70 -13.47
C HIS A 117 -3.89 -11.19 -14.78
N ARG A 118 -2.57 -11.36 -14.79
CA ARG A 118 -1.79 -11.89 -15.92
C ARG A 118 -0.99 -13.11 -15.46
N PRO A 119 -1.67 -14.24 -15.18
CA PRO A 119 -1.00 -15.45 -14.71
C PRO A 119 -0.03 -15.98 -15.77
N ALA A 120 1.02 -16.67 -15.30
CA ALA A 120 2.04 -17.21 -16.19
C ALA A 120 1.45 -18.42 -16.92
N GLU A 121 2.01 -18.79 -18.07
CA GLU A 121 1.52 -19.96 -18.83
C GLU A 121 1.46 -21.25 -17.99
N HIS A 122 2.39 -21.44 -17.05
CA HIS A 122 2.43 -22.63 -16.17
C HIS A 122 1.46 -22.56 -14.98
N VAL A 123 0.80 -21.41 -14.76
CA VAL A 123 -0.18 -21.19 -13.70
C VAL A 123 -1.57 -21.47 -14.25
N ALA A 124 -2.19 -22.53 -13.77
CA ALA A 124 -3.52 -22.94 -14.18
C ALA A 124 -4.59 -22.13 -13.45
N GLN A 125 -5.77 -22.00 -14.07
CA GLN A 125 -6.88 -21.24 -13.49
C GLN A 125 -7.30 -21.76 -12.12
N ASN A 126 -7.14 -23.04 -11.77
CA ASN A 126 -7.54 -23.58 -10.47
C ASN A 126 -6.41 -23.61 -9.43
N ASP A 127 -5.23 -23.08 -9.74
CA ASP A 127 -4.12 -23.04 -8.79
C ASP A 127 -4.47 -22.16 -7.58
N SER A 128 -3.83 -22.47 -6.45
CA SER A 128 -3.93 -21.65 -5.24
C SER A 128 -2.84 -20.61 -5.21
N HIS A 129 -3.20 -19.39 -4.80
CA HIS A 129 -2.28 -18.27 -4.66
C HIS A 129 -2.12 -17.87 -3.20
N ALA A 130 -0.90 -17.55 -2.79
CA ALA A 130 -0.59 -17.03 -1.47
C ALA A 130 0.18 -15.71 -1.61
N VAL A 131 -0.44 -14.60 -1.23
CA VAL A 131 0.16 -13.27 -1.23
C VAL A 131 0.69 -12.97 0.16
N ILE A 132 1.99 -12.69 0.28
CA ILE A 132 2.65 -12.43 1.56
C ILE A 132 2.73 -10.93 1.80
N GLY A 133 2.10 -10.45 2.87
CA GLY A 133 2.17 -9.04 3.23
C GLY A 133 1.41 -8.70 4.51
N SER A 134 1.68 -7.51 5.03
CA SER A 134 1.05 -6.98 6.26
C SER A 134 0.05 -5.87 6.02
N ASP A 135 -0.06 -5.37 4.79
CA ASP A 135 -0.95 -4.27 4.47
C ASP A 135 -2.42 -4.70 4.47
N ALA A 136 -3.30 -3.84 4.97
CA ALA A 136 -4.74 -4.02 4.90
C ALA A 136 -5.26 -3.84 3.47
N ASP A 137 -4.60 -3.03 2.65
CA ASP A 137 -5.00 -2.78 1.26
C ASP A 137 -4.89 -4.05 0.41
N LEU A 138 -3.99 -4.98 0.76
CA LEU A 138 -3.94 -6.32 0.15
C LEU A 138 -5.27 -7.08 0.30
N ILE A 139 -6.04 -6.84 1.36
CA ILE A 139 -7.36 -7.45 1.53
C ILE A 139 -8.33 -6.90 0.50
N LEU A 140 -8.35 -5.58 0.31
CA LEU A 140 -9.23 -4.94 -0.68
C LEU A 140 -8.83 -5.33 -2.11
N MET A 141 -7.53 -5.30 -2.41
CA MET A 141 -7.00 -5.72 -3.72
C MET A 141 -7.30 -7.19 -4.01
N ALA A 142 -7.08 -8.09 -3.05
CA ALA A 142 -7.35 -9.52 -3.22
C ALA A 142 -8.84 -9.83 -3.39
N LEU A 143 -9.72 -9.05 -2.75
CA LEU A 143 -11.17 -9.15 -2.96
C LEU A 143 -11.59 -8.72 -4.37
N LEU A 144 -10.88 -7.77 -4.95
CA LEU A 144 -11.14 -7.22 -6.28
C LEU A 144 -10.40 -7.98 -7.40
N ALA A 145 -9.42 -8.80 -7.04
CA ALA A 145 -8.68 -9.64 -7.96
C ALA A 145 -9.57 -10.77 -8.49
N ASP A 146 -9.49 -11.05 -9.78
CA ASP A 146 -10.19 -12.18 -10.41
C ASP A 146 -9.44 -13.53 -10.25
N ALA A 147 -8.55 -13.60 -9.24
CA ALA A 147 -7.74 -14.79 -8.98
C ALA A 147 -8.47 -15.76 -8.03
N PRO A 148 -8.73 -17.00 -8.46
CA PRO A 148 -9.39 -17.98 -7.61
C PRO A 148 -8.42 -18.52 -6.54
N ASN A 149 -8.98 -19.14 -5.49
CA ASN A 149 -8.17 -19.79 -4.44
C ASN A 149 -7.06 -18.89 -3.86
N LEU A 150 -7.38 -17.60 -3.72
CA LEU A 150 -6.46 -16.58 -3.23
C LEU A 150 -6.44 -16.54 -1.70
N HIS A 151 -5.23 -16.47 -1.16
CA HIS A 151 -4.95 -16.43 0.27
C HIS A 151 -4.01 -15.27 0.57
N ILE A 152 -4.32 -14.51 1.61
CA ILE A 152 -3.43 -13.48 2.14
C ILE A 152 -2.76 -14.02 3.39
N CYS A 153 -1.44 -13.90 3.42
CA CYS A 153 -0.57 -14.53 4.38
C CYS A 153 0.29 -13.48 5.07
N GLY A 154 0.34 -13.44 6.41
CA GLY A 154 1.14 -12.44 7.09
C GLY A 154 1.21 -12.58 8.61
N GLU A 155 2.22 -11.92 9.20
CA GLU A 155 2.45 -11.86 10.66
C GLU A 155 1.36 -11.06 11.40
N VAL A 156 0.59 -10.22 10.69
CA VAL A 156 -0.32 -9.19 11.23
C VAL A 156 -1.76 -9.66 11.43
N LEU A 157 -2.10 -10.90 11.08
CA LEU A 157 -3.36 -11.48 11.53
C LEU A 157 -3.25 -11.70 13.05
N HIS A 158 -3.63 -10.76 13.92
CA HIS A 158 -3.31 -10.92 15.36
C HIS A 158 -4.01 -12.13 16.00
N SER A 159 -3.27 -12.95 16.76
CA SER A 159 -3.81 -13.75 17.87
C SER A 159 -2.91 -13.49 19.06
N SER A 160 -3.53 -13.39 20.22
CA SER A 160 -2.87 -13.67 21.48
C SER A 160 -3.30 -15.06 21.90
N PRO A 161 -2.37 -16.01 22.14
CA PRO A 161 -0.92 -15.87 22.02
C PRO A 161 -0.41 -15.81 20.56
N PRO A 162 0.81 -15.29 20.34
CA PRO A 162 1.45 -15.28 19.02
C PRO A 162 1.60 -16.71 18.49
N PRO A 163 1.54 -16.90 17.16
CA PRO A 163 1.77 -18.21 16.57
C PRO A 163 3.21 -18.68 16.86
N PRO A 164 3.43 -20.00 17.06
CA PRO A 164 4.77 -20.56 17.18
C PRO A 164 5.63 -20.26 15.93
N PRO A 165 6.97 -20.30 16.04
CA PRO A 165 7.86 -20.12 14.90
C PRO A 165 7.45 -21.04 13.73
N ASN A 166 7.47 -20.50 12.51
CA ASN A 166 7.04 -21.14 11.25
C ASN A 166 5.52 -21.29 11.03
N LYS A 167 4.65 -20.69 11.85
CA LYS A 167 3.21 -20.61 11.54
C LYS A 167 2.85 -19.26 10.93
N ILE A 168 2.55 -19.28 9.62
CA ILE A 168 1.97 -18.14 8.90
C ILE A 168 0.46 -18.20 9.07
N LYS A 169 -0.14 -17.04 9.31
CA LYS A 169 -1.60 -16.94 9.35
C LYS A 169 -2.13 -16.64 7.98
N VAL A 170 -3.31 -17.18 7.72
CA VAL A 170 -3.90 -17.21 6.39
C VAL A 170 -5.32 -16.66 6.47
N LEU A 171 -5.61 -15.66 5.65
CA LEU A 171 -6.96 -15.21 5.33
C LEU A 171 -7.32 -15.79 3.96
N SER A 172 -8.36 -16.62 3.90
CA SER A 172 -8.89 -17.14 2.65
C SER A 172 -9.93 -16.18 2.07
N VAL A 173 -9.67 -15.67 0.87
CA VAL A 173 -10.60 -14.80 0.14
C VAL A 173 -11.89 -15.56 -0.18
N ASN A 174 -11.78 -16.83 -0.58
CA ASN A 174 -12.95 -17.70 -0.81
C ASN A 174 -13.81 -17.88 0.46
N ALA A 175 -13.20 -18.02 1.64
CA ALA A 175 -13.95 -18.12 2.89
C ALA A 175 -14.68 -16.80 3.20
N LEU A 176 -14.04 -15.65 2.94
CA LEU A 176 -14.66 -14.34 3.10
C LEU A 176 -15.85 -14.17 2.14
N HIS A 177 -15.73 -14.61 0.88
CA HIS A 177 -16.84 -14.62 -0.07
C HIS A 177 -18.02 -15.47 0.43
N LYS A 178 -17.76 -16.65 1.00
CA LYS A 178 -18.82 -17.51 1.57
C LYS A 178 -19.53 -16.82 2.73
N LEU A 179 -18.81 -16.14 3.62
CA LEU A 179 -19.42 -15.38 4.72
C LEU A 179 -20.33 -14.25 4.21
N TRP A 180 -19.95 -13.57 3.14
CA TRP A 180 -20.75 -12.48 2.56
C TRP A 180 -22.03 -12.95 1.88
N GLN A 181 -22.14 -14.21 1.47
CA GLN A 181 -23.41 -14.73 0.98
C GLN A 181 -24.51 -14.67 2.05
N GLY A 182 -24.14 -14.66 3.34
CA GLY A 182 -25.08 -14.47 4.45
C GLY A 182 -25.27 -13.02 4.91
N ILE A 183 -24.56 -12.04 4.32
CA ILE A 183 -24.60 -10.62 4.71
C ILE A 183 -24.95 -9.79 3.47
N GLY A 184 -26.18 -9.30 3.37
CA GLY A 184 -26.57 -8.42 2.27
C GLY A 184 -28.04 -8.60 1.86
N PRO A 185 -28.40 -8.20 0.63
CA PRO A 185 -29.77 -8.35 0.14
C PRO A 185 -30.24 -9.84 0.11
N PRO A 186 -31.52 -10.13 -0.19
CA PRO A 186 -32.06 -11.50 -0.28
C PRO A 186 -31.27 -12.44 -1.20
N ALA A 187 -31.40 -13.76 -0.97
CA ALA A 187 -30.71 -14.77 -1.76
C ALA A 187 -31.03 -14.65 -3.26
N GLU A 188 -30.00 -14.70 -4.10
CA GLU A 188 -30.11 -14.76 -5.55
C GLU A 188 -29.85 -16.21 -5.99
N GLN A 189 -30.77 -16.77 -6.76
CA GLN A 189 -30.70 -18.17 -7.22
C GLN A 189 -29.96 -18.29 -8.56
N ASP A 190 -30.01 -17.25 -9.39
CA ASP A 190 -29.32 -17.23 -10.66
C ASP A 190 -27.79 -17.13 -10.46
N PRO A 191 -26.99 -18.11 -10.96
CA PRO A 191 -25.54 -18.12 -10.73
C PRO A 191 -24.81 -16.90 -11.28
N GLN A 192 -25.23 -16.36 -12.43
CA GLN A 192 -24.59 -15.21 -13.06
C GLN A 192 -24.88 -13.93 -12.26
N LYS A 193 -26.13 -13.71 -11.88
CA LYS A 193 -26.53 -12.58 -11.04
C LYS A 193 -25.91 -12.67 -9.64
N LYS A 194 -25.76 -13.88 -9.09
CA LYS A 194 -25.06 -14.10 -7.83
C LYS A 194 -23.59 -13.67 -7.92
N LEU A 195 -22.91 -14.01 -9.02
CA LEU A 195 -21.52 -13.58 -9.26
C LEU A 195 -21.42 -12.07 -9.45
N GLN A 196 -22.23 -11.47 -10.32
CA GLN A 196 -22.25 -10.01 -10.54
C GLN A 196 -22.50 -9.24 -9.25
N ARG A 197 -23.41 -9.75 -8.42
CA ARG A 197 -23.71 -9.13 -7.14
C ARG A 197 -22.58 -9.26 -6.13
N LEU A 198 -21.89 -10.40 -6.08
CA LEU A 198 -20.70 -10.56 -5.26
C LEU A 198 -19.61 -9.57 -5.70
N GLN A 199 -19.40 -9.43 -7.01
CA GLN A 199 -18.45 -8.47 -7.59
C GLN A 199 -18.79 -7.02 -7.22
N GLY A 200 -20.06 -6.63 -7.34
CA GLY A 200 -20.52 -5.31 -6.88
C GLY A 200 -20.29 -5.10 -5.38
N MET A 201 -20.60 -6.10 -4.54
CA MET A 201 -20.37 -5.99 -3.09
C MET A 201 -18.89 -5.85 -2.70
N GLN A 202 -17.97 -6.51 -3.43
CA GLN A 202 -16.52 -6.36 -3.24
C GLN A 202 -16.09 -4.91 -3.50
N GLN A 203 -16.60 -4.32 -4.59
CA GLN A 203 -16.32 -2.93 -4.96
C GLN A 203 -16.95 -1.94 -3.97
N ASP A 204 -18.17 -2.20 -3.53
CA ASP A 204 -18.85 -1.39 -2.52
C ASP A 204 -18.07 -1.35 -1.21
N LEU A 205 -17.48 -2.47 -0.78
CA LEU A 205 -16.61 -2.49 0.40
C LEU A 205 -15.33 -1.67 0.19
N ALA A 206 -14.68 -1.80 -0.97
CA ALA A 206 -13.48 -1.03 -1.26
C ALA A 206 -13.80 0.48 -1.25
N LEU A 207 -14.84 0.90 -1.96
CA LEU A 207 -15.28 2.29 -2.03
C LEU A 207 -15.66 2.85 -0.65
N THR A 208 -16.50 2.15 0.11
CA THR A 208 -16.89 2.60 1.47
C THR A 208 -15.72 2.62 2.45
N THR A 209 -14.72 1.74 2.28
CA THR A 209 -13.51 1.76 3.09
C THR A 209 -12.67 3.00 2.80
N ILE A 210 -12.46 3.32 1.51
CA ILE A 210 -11.72 4.51 1.07
C ILE A 210 -12.43 5.78 1.56
N LEU A 211 -13.76 5.89 1.39
CA LEU A 211 -14.53 7.04 1.85
C LEU A 211 -14.45 7.23 3.38
N GLY A 212 -14.61 6.15 4.14
CA GLY A 212 -14.75 6.22 5.60
C GLY A 212 -13.45 6.18 6.39
N LYS A 213 -12.30 5.88 5.77
CA LYS A 213 -10.98 5.84 6.42
C LYS A 213 -9.86 6.56 5.65
N GLY A 214 -10.06 6.83 4.36
CA GLY A 214 -8.97 7.16 3.47
C GLY A 214 -8.07 5.96 3.19
N ASN A 215 -7.06 6.19 2.37
CA ASN A 215 -5.98 5.26 2.11
C ASN A 215 -4.70 6.05 1.78
N ASP A 216 -3.70 5.41 1.19
CA ASP A 216 -2.41 6.04 0.86
C ASP A 216 -2.50 7.13 -0.22
N TYR A 217 -3.61 7.18 -0.97
CA TYR A 217 -3.79 8.03 -2.15
C TYR A 217 -4.84 9.14 -1.94
N LEU A 218 -5.84 8.90 -1.09
CA LEU A 218 -6.95 9.81 -0.84
C LEU A 218 -7.23 9.95 0.66
N PRO A 219 -7.46 11.18 1.15
CA PRO A 219 -7.92 11.37 2.52
C PRO A 219 -9.33 10.81 2.72
N SER A 220 -9.69 10.53 3.97
CA SER A 220 -11.08 10.20 4.33
C SER A 220 -12.02 11.38 4.07
N VAL A 221 -13.28 11.08 3.75
CA VAL A 221 -14.35 12.09 3.76
C VAL A 221 -14.52 12.63 5.18
N GLN A 222 -14.56 13.95 5.31
CA GLN A 222 -14.66 14.62 6.61
C GLN A 222 -15.98 14.26 7.32
N GLY A 223 -15.87 13.98 8.62
CA GLY A 223 -17.02 13.65 9.47
C GLY A 223 -17.53 12.20 9.33
N ILE A 224 -17.13 11.49 8.28
CA ILE A 224 -17.53 10.10 8.07
C ILE A 224 -16.55 9.15 8.76
N SER A 225 -17.08 8.17 9.48
CA SER A 225 -16.31 7.03 9.96
C SER A 225 -16.85 5.75 9.36
N ALA A 226 -15.94 4.87 8.94
CA ALA A 226 -16.32 3.51 8.53
C ALA A 226 -17.08 2.75 9.64
N ARG A 227 -16.72 2.98 10.93
CA ARG A 227 -17.45 2.51 12.13
C ARG A 227 -17.14 3.38 13.36
N PRO A 228 -18.03 4.29 13.78
CA PRO A 228 -17.95 4.95 15.09
C PRO A 228 -18.05 3.94 16.24
N LEU A 229 -17.55 4.32 17.42
CA LEU A 229 -17.86 3.65 18.69
C LEU A 229 -19.39 3.61 18.87
N GLY A 230 -19.97 2.41 19.01
CA GLY A 230 -21.44 2.22 19.10
C GLY A 230 -22.07 1.44 17.94
N GLY A 231 -21.30 1.06 16.92
CA GLY A 231 -21.78 0.16 15.87
C GLY A 231 -22.64 0.81 14.79
N GLY A 232 -22.56 2.14 14.65
CA GLY A 232 -23.04 2.89 13.47
C GLY A 232 -21.99 2.95 12.35
N GLY A 233 -22.19 3.83 11.36
CA GLY A 233 -21.18 4.20 10.36
C GLY A 233 -21.55 3.87 8.91
N LEU A 234 -20.72 4.32 7.98
CA LEU A 234 -20.96 4.24 6.53
C LEU A 234 -21.32 2.81 6.08
N TRP A 235 -20.60 1.80 6.56
CA TRP A 235 -20.83 0.41 6.18
C TRP A 235 -22.18 -0.13 6.66
N LYS A 236 -22.59 0.22 7.89
CA LYS A 236 -23.88 -0.23 8.42
C LYS A 236 -25.04 0.41 7.66
N THR A 237 -24.98 1.72 7.43
CA THR A 237 -25.98 2.45 6.67
C THR A 237 -26.08 1.93 5.23
N TYR A 238 -24.93 1.64 4.60
CA TYR A 238 -24.90 0.97 3.31
C TYR A 238 -25.63 -0.39 3.35
N LEU A 239 -25.35 -1.25 4.34
CA LEU A 239 -26.03 -2.55 4.47
C LEU A 239 -27.54 -2.41 4.68
N GLU A 240 -27.98 -1.43 5.47
CA GLU A 240 -29.40 -1.12 5.68
C GLU A 240 -30.05 -0.66 4.36
N MET A 241 -29.41 0.23 3.61
CA MET A 241 -29.90 0.67 2.30
C MET A 241 -29.97 -0.48 1.29
N ARG A 242 -29.02 -1.41 1.31
CA ARG A 242 -29.02 -2.62 0.46
C ARG A 242 -30.18 -3.58 0.77
N GLN A 243 -30.92 -3.40 1.87
CA GLN A 243 -32.15 -4.14 2.14
C GLN A 243 -33.39 -3.49 1.50
N CYS A 244 -33.32 -2.20 1.13
CA CYS A 244 -34.42 -1.48 0.52
C CYS A 244 -34.62 -1.87 -0.96
N PRO A 245 -35.86 -1.97 -1.47
CA PRO A 245 -36.13 -2.34 -2.87
C PRO A 245 -35.39 -1.48 -3.91
N LYS A 246 -35.20 -0.17 -3.62
CA LYS A 246 -34.48 0.77 -4.48
C LYS A 246 -33.03 0.35 -4.77
N TYR A 247 -32.33 -0.24 -3.78
CA TYR A 247 -30.89 -0.54 -3.85
C TYR A 247 -30.55 -2.03 -3.74
N GLN A 248 -31.54 -2.88 -3.47
CA GLN A 248 -31.37 -4.32 -3.31
C GLN A 248 -30.59 -4.98 -4.45
N LYS A 249 -30.85 -4.53 -5.69
CA LYS A 249 -30.25 -5.05 -6.93
C LYS A 249 -29.19 -4.12 -7.54
N ARG A 250 -28.85 -3.02 -6.87
CA ARG A 250 -27.81 -2.06 -7.31
C ARG A 250 -26.53 -2.30 -6.53
N ALA A 251 -25.40 -1.95 -7.12
CA ALA A 251 -24.15 -1.80 -6.40
C ALA A 251 -23.76 -0.33 -6.40
N LEU A 252 -23.05 0.10 -5.35
CA LEU A 252 -22.52 1.45 -5.22
C LEU A 252 -21.38 1.69 -6.22
N ALA A 253 -20.58 0.67 -6.48
CA ALA A 253 -19.56 0.63 -7.52
C ALA A 253 -19.66 -0.67 -8.32
N ASN A 254 -19.49 -0.56 -9.64
CA ASN A 254 -19.46 -1.70 -10.56
C ASN A 254 -18.27 -1.63 -11.50
N ARG A 255 -17.90 -2.79 -12.05
CA ARG A 255 -16.97 -2.87 -13.18
C ARG A 255 -17.78 -2.62 -14.45
N GLY A 256 -17.47 -1.54 -15.15
CA GLY A 256 -18.06 -1.20 -16.44
C GLY A 256 -17.69 -2.23 -17.52
N ALA A 257 -18.40 -2.17 -18.64
CA ALA A 257 -18.14 -3.05 -19.78
C ALA A 257 -16.74 -2.88 -20.39
N ASP A 258 -16.14 -1.70 -20.21
CA ASP A 258 -14.77 -1.33 -20.56
C ASP A 258 -13.74 -1.72 -19.48
N GLY A 259 -14.19 -2.39 -18.43
CA GLY A 259 -13.38 -2.84 -17.30
C GLY A 259 -13.01 -1.73 -16.31
N TYR A 260 -13.49 -0.50 -16.48
CA TYR A 260 -13.25 0.62 -15.56
C TYR A 260 -14.33 0.72 -14.49
N ALA A 261 -14.01 1.29 -13.34
CA ALA A 261 -14.92 1.51 -12.25
C ALA A 261 -16.01 2.53 -12.63
N VAL A 262 -17.25 2.17 -12.30
CA VAL A 262 -18.43 3.01 -12.44
C VAL A 262 -19.07 3.16 -11.06
N ILE A 263 -19.12 4.39 -10.55
CA ILE A 263 -19.74 4.72 -9.28
C ILE A 263 -21.19 5.15 -9.55
N ASP A 264 -22.14 4.56 -8.85
CA ASP A 264 -23.55 4.94 -8.91
C ASP A 264 -23.76 6.25 -8.14
N ALA A 265 -23.79 7.37 -8.88
CA ALA A 265 -23.85 8.70 -8.30
C ALA A 265 -25.10 8.96 -7.46
N GLU A 266 -26.26 8.40 -7.86
CA GLU A 266 -27.50 8.54 -7.09
C GLU A 266 -27.41 7.75 -5.78
N PHE A 267 -26.96 6.49 -5.84
CA PHE A 267 -26.84 5.68 -4.64
C PHE A 267 -25.80 6.26 -3.67
N LEU A 268 -24.67 6.76 -4.19
CA LEU A 268 -23.66 7.40 -3.36
C LEU A 268 -24.17 8.68 -2.71
N ALA A 269 -24.90 9.53 -3.43
CA ALA A 269 -25.50 10.74 -2.85
C ALA A 269 -26.51 10.38 -1.75
N ASP A 270 -27.44 9.46 -2.00
CA ASP A 270 -28.43 9.01 -0.99
C ASP A 270 -27.75 8.39 0.26
N LEU A 271 -26.62 7.71 0.09
CA LEU A 271 -25.84 7.14 1.20
C LEU A 271 -25.16 8.22 2.02
N LEU A 272 -24.54 9.20 1.36
CA LEU A 272 -23.81 10.30 1.99
C LEU A 272 -24.76 11.28 2.71
N GLU A 273 -25.98 11.50 2.21
CA GLU A 273 -27.02 12.30 2.88
C GLU A 273 -27.44 11.73 4.25
N LYS A 274 -27.28 10.42 4.44
CA LYS A 274 -27.56 9.76 5.73
C LYS A 274 -26.38 9.85 6.71
N MET A 275 -25.25 10.40 6.29
CA MET A 275 -24.08 10.54 7.15
C MET A 275 -24.16 11.83 7.99
N PRO A 276 -23.71 11.79 9.26
CA PRO A 276 -23.69 12.97 10.09
C PRO A 276 -22.78 14.06 9.48
N THR A 277 -23.26 15.31 9.52
CA THR A 277 -22.58 16.49 8.96
C THR A 277 -21.47 17.05 9.85
N GLN A 278 -21.21 16.44 11.01
CA GLN A 278 -20.26 17.01 11.96
C GLN A 278 -18.81 16.86 11.46
N PRO A 279 -18.07 17.98 11.28
CA PRO A 279 -16.65 17.92 11.00
C PRO A 279 -15.94 17.31 12.21
N GLN A 280 -15.05 16.34 11.97
CA GLN A 280 -14.11 15.90 12.99
C GLN A 280 -12.95 16.91 13.04
N VAL A 281 -12.42 17.14 14.24
CA VAL A 281 -11.17 17.89 14.42
C VAL A 281 -10.07 17.14 13.69
N LEU A 282 -9.62 17.70 12.55
CA LEU A 282 -8.54 17.14 11.75
C LEU A 282 -7.21 17.36 12.47
N GLU A 283 -6.40 16.32 12.55
CA GLU A 283 -5.00 16.47 12.93
C GLU A 283 -4.23 16.93 11.68
N VAL A 284 -4.10 18.26 11.53
CA VAL A 284 -3.50 18.85 10.33
C VAL A 284 -1.98 18.66 10.38
N THR A 285 -1.46 17.82 9.48
CA THR A 285 -0.02 17.52 9.41
C THR A 285 0.75 18.42 8.44
N ALA A 286 0.04 19.10 7.52
CA ALA A 286 0.57 20.06 6.56
C ALA A 286 -0.53 21.06 6.19
N ASN A 287 -0.16 22.27 5.74
CA ASN A 287 -1.12 23.17 5.12
C ASN A 287 -1.59 22.50 3.82
N LEU A 288 -2.87 22.18 3.71
CA LEU A 288 -3.42 21.47 2.56
C LEU A 288 -4.35 22.41 1.79
N LYS A 289 -4.47 22.17 0.48
CA LYS A 289 -5.43 22.87 -0.36
C LYS A 289 -6.85 22.61 0.18
N ALA A 290 -7.76 23.55 -0.02
CA ALA A 290 -9.19 23.32 0.22
C ALA A 290 -9.65 22.05 -0.52
N ALA A 291 -10.69 21.41 -0.01
CA ALA A 291 -11.23 20.21 -0.65
C ALA A 291 -11.71 20.51 -2.08
N ASP A 292 -11.43 19.60 -2.99
CA ASP A 292 -11.91 19.62 -4.38
C ASP A 292 -12.77 18.38 -4.61
N PRO A 293 -14.10 18.47 -4.43
CA PRO A 293 -14.96 17.28 -4.47
C PRO A 293 -15.00 16.61 -5.85
N GLU A 294 -14.82 17.36 -6.94
CA GLU A 294 -14.79 16.81 -8.30
C GLU A 294 -13.51 16.01 -8.53
N GLN A 295 -12.35 16.58 -8.20
CA GLN A 295 -11.07 15.88 -8.29
C GLN A 295 -11.02 14.68 -7.33
N TYR A 296 -11.65 14.78 -6.16
CA TYR A 296 -11.75 13.67 -5.21
C TYR A 296 -12.55 12.50 -5.80
N LEU A 297 -13.70 12.75 -6.43
CA LEU A 297 -14.50 11.73 -7.12
C LEU A 297 -13.75 11.09 -8.31
N GLN A 298 -12.97 11.88 -9.06
CA GLN A 298 -12.07 11.36 -10.07
C GLN A 298 -11.01 10.44 -9.45
N GLY A 299 -10.44 10.84 -8.32
CA GLY A 299 -9.50 10.03 -7.55
C GLY A 299 -10.08 8.70 -7.07
N LEU A 300 -11.34 8.67 -6.63
CA LEU A 300 -12.02 7.42 -6.26
C LEU A 300 -12.09 6.46 -7.44
N SER A 301 -12.42 6.98 -8.63
CA SER A 301 -12.46 6.17 -9.86
C SER A 301 -11.07 5.67 -10.23
N TRP A 302 -10.07 6.55 -10.20
CA TRP A 302 -8.66 6.21 -10.46
C TRP A 302 -8.14 5.13 -9.52
N ASN A 303 -8.47 5.21 -8.24
CA ASN A 303 -8.05 4.23 -7.25
C ASN A 303 -8.72 2.86 -7.47
N LEU A 304 -10.05 2.87 -7.68
CA LEU A 304 -10.79 1.63 -7.96
C LEU A 304 -10.32 0.98 -9.26
N ASP A 305 -10.02 1.76 -10.30
CA ASP A 305 -9.46 1.27 -11.56
C ASP A 305 -8.12 0.56 -11.32
N MET A 306 -7.24 1.16 -10.51
CA MET A 306 -5.96 0.58 -10.13
C MET A 306 -6.13 -0.75 -9.39
N TYR A 307 -7.04 -0.81 -8.40
CA TYR A 307 -7.31 -2.04 -7.64
C TYR A 307 -8.00 -3.11 -8.50
N GLN A 308 -8.80 -2.73 -9.49
CA GLN A 308 -9.49 -3.68 -10.36
C GLN A 308 -8.59 -4.26 -11.45
N LYS A 309 -7.63 -3.48 -11.96
CA LYS A 309 -6.78 -3.87 -13.10
C LYS A 309 -5.39 -4.30 -12.68
N GLY A 310 -4.95 -3.97 -11.45
CA GLY A 310 -3.56 -4.15 -11.04
C GLY A 310 -2.57 -3.31 -11.84
N VAL A 311 -3.02 -2.15 -12.35
CA VAL A 311 -2.20 -1.21 -13.12
C VAL A 311 -2.61 0.20 -12.76
N CYS A 312 -1.63 1.06 -12.48
CA CYS A 312 -1.89 2.48 -12.26
C CYS A 312 -2.43 3.13 -13.55
N PRO A 313 -3.63 3.74 -13.54
CA PRO A 313 -4.21 4.37 -14.74
C PRO A 313 -3.42 5.59 -15.22
N ASP A 314 -2.90 6.38 -14.28
CA ASP A 314 -2.12 7.59 -14.55
C ASP A 314 -1.18 7.87 -13.37
N TYR A 315 0.13 7.84 -13.60
CA TYR A 315 1.10 8.12 -12.54
C TYR A 315 1.15 9.58 -12.12
N GLY A 316 0.63 10.49 -12.96
CA GLY A 316 0.60 11.93 -12.71
C GLY A 316 -0.55 12.38 -11.81
N PHE A 317 -1.56 11.52 -11.60
CA PHE A 317 -2.69 11.83 -10.72
C PHE A 317 -2.20 12.11 -9.30
N CYS A 318 -2.69 13.20 -8.71
CA CYS A 318 -2.43 13.57 -7.32
C CYS A 318 -3.64 14.33 -6.75
N TYR A 319 -4.00 14.02 -5.50
CA TYR A 319 -4.98 14.78 -4.73
C TYR A 319 -4.29 15.33 -3.48
N ASP A 320 -4.11 16.65 -3.44
CA ASP A 320 -3.37 17.38 -2.40
C ASP A 320 -4.26 18.25 -1.50
N GLY A 321 -5.59 18.12 -1.67
CA GLY A 321 -6.58 18.81 -0.86
C GLY A 321 -6.98 18.08 0.42
N LEU A 322 -7.74 18.77 1.27
CA LEU A 322 -8.49 18.15 2.36
C LEU A 322 -9.52 17.17 1.79
N GLY A 323 -9.88 16.13 2.55
CA GLY A 323 -11.03 15.30 2.17
C GLY A 323 -12.29 16.15 2.10
N PRO A 324 -13.19 15.98 1.13
CA PRO A 324 -14.44 16.75 1.10
C PRO A 324 -15.36 16.30 2.24
N THR A 325 -16.36 17.12 2.55
CA THR A 325 -17.49 16.75 3.41
C THR A 325 -18.52 15.93 2.64
N ALA A 326 -19.39 15.21 3.35
CA ALA A 326 -20.51 14.50 2.73
C ALA A 326 -21.40 15.45 1.91
N THR A 327 -21.68 16.65 2.45
CA THR A 327 -22.51 17.68 1.80
C THR A 327 -21.91 18.17 0.48
N GLU A 328 -20.60 18.44 0.45
CA GLU A 328 -19.91 18.90 -0.76
C GLU A 328 -19.95 17.83 -1.86
N LEU A 329 -19.72 16.56 -1.49
CA LEU A 329 -19.84 15.44 -2.42
C LEU A 329 -21.27 15.28 -2.94
N CYS A 330 -22.28 15.34 -2.06
CA CYS A 330 -23.69 15.25 -2.47
C CYS A 330 -24.06 16.33 -3.49
N ARG A 331 -23.64 17.57 -3.25
CA ARG A 331 -23.90 18.69 -4.18
C ARG A 331 -23.36 18.38 -5.58
N VAL A 332 -22.12 17.92 -5.68
CA VAL A 332 -21.49 17.58 -6.96
C VAL A 332 -22.19 16.39 -7.62
N LEU A 333 -22.44 15.30 -6.89
CA LEU A 333 -23.10 14.09 -7.41
C LEU A 333 -24.52 14.36 -7.93
N ARG A 334 -25.28 15.25 -7.27
CA ARG A 334 -26.62 15.63 -7.70
C ARG A 334 -26.58 16.53 -8.94
N ASN A 335 -25.63 17.46 -9.01
CA ASN A 335 -25.45 18.33 -10.18
C ASN A 335 -25.08 17.53 -11.44
N PHE A 336 -24.19 16.53 -11.33
CA PHE A 336 -23.86 15.64 -12.45
C PHE A 336 -25.07 14.87 -12.99
N ASN A 337 -26.00 14.47 -12.11
CA ASN A 337 -27.24 13.81 -12.53
C ASN A 337 -28.22 14.78 -13.22
N LEU A 338 -28.25 16.06 -12.82
CA LEU A 338 -29.07 17.08 -13.47
C LEU A 338 -28.57 17.36 -14.90
N ASP A 339 -27.27 17.53 -15.10
CA ASP A 339 -26.69 17.74 -16.44
C ASP A 339 -26.83 16.51 -17.34
N SER A 340 -26.66 15.31 -16.78
CA SER A 340 -26.89 14.06 -17.53
C SER A 340 -28.36 13.87 -17.92
N SER A 341 -29.31 14.38 -17.12
CA SER A 341 -30.75 14.33 -17.41
C SER A 341 -31.17 15.40 -18.42
N ALA A 342 -30.57 16.59 -18.38
CA ALA A 342 -30.75 17.64 -19.39
C ALA A 342 -30.12 17.23 -20.73
N HIS A 343 -28.97 16.57 -20.71
CA HIS A 343 -28.30 16.01 -21.88
C HIS A 343 -29.06 14.80 -22.46
N LYS A 344 -29.61 13.91 -21.62
CA LYS A 344 -30.54 12.84 -22.06
C LYS A 344 -31.81 13.40 -22.68
N LYS A 345 -32.39 14.48 -22.13
CA LYS A 345 -33.54 15.17 -22.74
C LYS A 345 -33.17 15.79 -24.10
N ARG A 346 -31.97 16.34 -24.24
CA ARG A 346 -31.45 16.93 -25.50
C ARG A 346 -31.17 15.86 -26.57
N LEU A 347 -30.61 14.72 -26.18
CA LEU A 347 -30.40 13.56 -27.05
C LEU A 347 -31.71 12.87 -27.45
N GLN A 348 -32.74 12.90 -26.59
CA GLN A 348 -34.08 12.39 -26.93
C GLN A 348 -34.85 13.34 -27.86
N SER A 349 -34.61 14.66 -27.80
CA SER A 349 -35.15 15.61 -28.77
C SER A 349 -34.41 15.61 -30.12
N GLU A 350 -33.13 15.20 -30.16
CA GLU A 350 -32.33 15.11 -31.38
C GLU A 350 -32.42 13.74 -32.10
N ALA A 351 -33.07 12.75 -31.47
CA ALA A 351 -33.33 11.43 -32.07
C ALA A 351 -34.41 11.43 -33.18
N ALA A 352 -34.96 12.59 -33.54
CA ALA A 352 -35.98 12.76 -34.58
C ALA A 352 -35.41 13.09 -35.98
N SER A 353 -34.10 13.00 -36.19
CA SER A 353 -33.49 13.18 -37.53
C SER A 353 -32.63 11.97 -37.92
N PRO A 354 -32.99 11.24 -39.00
CA PRO A 354 -32.24 10.07 -39.44
C PRO A 354 -31.03 10.52 -40.26
N GLY A 355 -29.84 10.51 -39.66
CA GLY A 355 -28.59 10.69 -40.42
C GLY A 355 -27.45 11.34 -39.67
N ARG A 356 -26.93 10.71 -38.59
CA ARG A 356 -25.56 10.95 -38.12
C ARG A 356 -25.01 9.72 -37.41
N PRO A 357 -23.71 9.40 -37.58
CA PRO A 357 -23.13 8.16 -37.08
C PRO A 357 -23.05 8.18 -35.55
N LYS A 358 -23.36 7.03 -34.95
CA LYS A 358 -23.23 6.76 -33.51
C LYS A 358 -21.78 7.02 -33.08
N THR A 359 -21.51 8.15 -32.44
CA THR A 359 -20.20 8.44 -31.85
C THR A 359 -19.96 7.51 -30.66
N GLN A 360 -18.91 6.70 -30.81
CA GLN A 360 -18.29 5.88 -29.78
C GLN A 360 -17.91 6.75 -28.56
N GLN A 361 -18.53 6.51 -27.41
CA GLN A 361 -18.04 6.98 -26.11
C GLN A 361 -17.45 5.79 -25.36
N SER A 362 -16.18 5.46 -25.63
CA SER A 362 -15.37 4.60 -24.75
C SER A 362 -13.86 4.79 -24.89
N GLN A 363 -13.39 5.86 -25.54
CA GLN A 363 -11.97 6.23 -25.58
C GLN A 363 -11.82 7.64 -24.99
N GLY A 364 -11.43 7.77 -23.71
CA GLY A 364 -11.07 9.10 -23.18
C GLY A 364 -11.31 9.41 -21.70
N LYS A 365 -11.16 8.48 -20.74
CA LYS A 365 -11.18 8.87 -19.31
C LYS A 365 -9.85 9.41 -18.79
N TYR A 366 -8.72 8.95 -19.33
CA TYR A 366 -7.37 9.44 -19.00
C TYR A 366 -6.71 9.88 -20.32
N VAL A 367 -6.88 11.16 -20.68
CA VAL A 367 -6.58 11.69 -22.02
C VAL A 367 -5.08 11.66 -22.35
N SER A 368 -4.20 11.61 -21.33
CA SER A 368 -2.78 11.29 -21.47
C SER A 368 -2.25 10.67 -20.19
N ALA A 369 -2.07 9.34 -20.15
CA ALA A 369 -1.47 8.68 -19.00
C ALA A 369 -0.01 9.17 -18.83
N THR A 370 0.27 9.82 -17.71
CA THR A 370 1.62 10.32 -17.40
C THR A 370 2.51 9.13 -17.08
N SER A 371 3.74 9.18 -17.56
CA SER A 371 4.74 8.17 -17.23
C SER A 371 5.15 8.27 -15.75
N PRO A 372 5.55 7.16 -15.12
CA PRO A 372 6.14 7.20 -13.80
C PRO A 372 7.42 8.03 -13.79
N MET A 373 7.78 8.51 -12.60
CA MET A 373 9.07 9.14 -12.33
C MET A 373 10.17 8.08 -12.36
N LYS A 374 11.36 8.44 -12.88
CA LYS A 374 12.54 7.55 -12.91
C LYS A 374 12.99 7.17 -11.49
N PRO A 375 13.70 6.04 -11.29
CA PRO A 375 14.13 5.61 -9.96
C PRO A 375 14.99 6.67 -9.24
N ASN A 376 16.00 7.23 -9.89
CA ASN A 376 16.84 8.28 -9.30
C ASN A 376 16.04 9.55 -8.92
N VAL A 377 15.06 9.97 -9.73
CA VAL A 377 14.12 11.06 -9.40
C VAL A 377 13.27 10.68 -8.18
N CYS A 378 12.82 9.42 -8.09
CA CYS A 378 12.08 8.88 -6.96
C CYS A 378 12.83 9.01 -5.64
N ALA A 379 14.11 8.64 -5.63
CA ALA A 379 14.96 8.82 -4.45
C ALA A 379 15.01 10.30 -4.05
N MET A 380 15.30 11.21 -5.00
CA MET A 380 15.42 12.64 -4.71
C MET A 380 14.11 13.28 -4.25
N ALA A 381 12.97 12.84 -4.78
CA ALA A 381 11.65 13.34 -4.40
C ALA A 381 11.17 12.83 -3.04
N LEU A 382 11.67 11.68 -2.58
CA LEU A 382 11.25 11.05 -1.32
C LEU A 382 12.19 11.32 -0.16
N LEU A 383 13.49 11.45 -0.41
CA LEU A 383 14.50 11.61 0.63
C LEU A 383 14.46 13.01 1.25
N PRO A 384 14.51 13.12 2.59
CA PRO A 384 14.78 14.39 3.29
C PRO A 384 16.28 14.73 3.23
N LYS A 385 16.67 15.94 3.66
CA LYS A 385 18.09 16.38 3.68
C LYS A 385 19.01 15.38 4.39
N MET A 386 18.59 14.86 5.55
CA MET A 386 19.34 13.81 6.27
C MET A 386 19.57 12.50 5.48
N GLY A 387 18.80 12.26 4.42
CA GLY A 387 18.96 11.12 3.52
C GLY A 387 19.99 11.34 2.41
N GLN A 388 20.70 12.47 2.40
CA GLN A 388 21.66 12.79 1.34
C GLN A 388 22.72 11.70 1.14
N SER A 389 23.24 11.11 2.22
CA SER A 389 24.29 10.09 2.13
C SER A 389 23.84 8.76 1.53
N VAL A 390 22.52 8.53 1.41
CA VAL A 390 21.94 7.31 0.79
C VAL A 390 21.32 7.58 -0.58
N ALA A 391 21.29 8.84 -1.02
CA ALA A 391 20.94 9.18 -2.39
C ALA A 391 22.06 8.76 -3.36
N PRO A 392 21.75 8.57 -4.66
CA PRO A 392 22.78 8.31 -5.67
C PRO A 392 23.92 9.33 -5.59
N VAL A 393 25.17 8.87 -5.63
CA VAL A 393 26.36 9.69 -5.33
C VAL A 393 26.41 10.93 -6.24
N ALA A 394 26.12 10.76 -7.52
CA ALA A 394 26.09 11.84 -8.51
C ALA A 394 25.05 12.92 -8.18
N LEU A 395 23.99 12.60 -7.43
CA LEU A 395 22.88 13.52 -7.15
C LEU A 395 22.95 14.17 -5.78
N GLN A 396 23.86 13.73 -4.90
CA GLN A 396 23.91 14.23 -3.51
C GLN A 396 24.09 15.74 -3.46
N HIS A 397 24.87 16.32 -4.39
CA HIS A 397 25.11 17.76 -4.44
C HIS A 397 23.84 18.58 -4.69
N LEU A 398 22.81 18.02 -5.34
CA LEU A 398 21.53 18.69 -5.56
C LEU A 398 20.74 18.94 -4.26
N MET A 399 21.16 18.34 -3.15
CA MET A 399 20.54 18.57 -1.84
C MET A 399 21.25 19.67 -1.05
N ASN A 400 22.32 20.28 -1.58
CA ASN A 400 23.07 21.37 -0.92
C ASN A 400 22.45 22.75 -1.17
N GLU A 401 22.91 23.75 -0.42
CA GLU A 401 22.34 25.12 -0.42
C GLU A 401 22.45 25.83 -1.79
N ASP A 402 23.46 25.49 -2.60
CA ASP A 402 23.66 26.09 -3.93
C ASP A 402 22.78 25.48 -5.03
N SER A 403 21.95 24.48 -4.70
CA SER A 403 21.14 23.75 -5.68
C SER A 403 19.87 24.50 -6.08
N SER A 404 19.45 24.36 -7.34
CA SER A 404 18.19 24.90 -7.84
C SER A 404 16.94 24.28 -7.20
N VAL A 405 17.08 23.20 -6.43
CA VAL A 405 16.01 22.52 -5.69
C VAL A 405 16.26 22.50 -4.18
N GLN A 406 17.16 23.34 -3.66
CA GLN A 406 17.52 23.36 -2.24
C GLN A 406 16.33 23.60 -1.29
N ASP A 407 15.38 24.43 -1.72
CA ASP A 407 14.16 24.79 -0.99
C ASP A 407 13.29 23.56 -0.68
N MET A 408 13.37 22.52 -1.49
CA MET A 408 12.65 21.26 -1.26
C MET A 408 13.21 20.48 -0.08
N TYR A 409 14.48 20.70 0.27
CA TYR A 409 15.20 20.00 1.33
C TYR A 409 15.34 20.83 2.61
N CYS A 410 14.87 22.08 2.62
CA CYS A 410 14.91 22.93 3.81
C CYS A 410 14.16 22.30 5.00
N GLU A 411 14.79 22.36 6.17
CA GLU A 411 14.23 21.86 7.43
C GLU A 411 13.78 23.03 8.31
N CYS A 412 12.50 23.01 8.71
CA CYS A 412 11.96 24.03 9.61
C CYS A 412 12.00 23.58 11.07
N LYS A 413 12.86 24.21 11.88
CA LYS A 413 13.05 23.88 13.31
C LYS A 413 11.75 23.91 14.11
N VAL A 414 10.84 24.85 13.81
CA VAL A 414 9.53 24.97 14.47
C VAL A 414 8.64 23.78 14.13
N CYS A 415 8.52 23.43 12.84
CA CYS A 415 7.82 22.22 12.39
C CYS A 415 8.37 20.95 13.04
N HIS A 416 9.70 20.81 13.15
CA HIS A 416 10.35 19.67 13.80
C HIS A 416 9.95 19.58 15.28
N ARG A 417 10.05 20.68 16.04
CA ARG A 417 9.68 20.72 17.46
C ARG A 417 8.21 20.36 17.69
N LEU A 418 7.28 20.99 16.96
CA LEU A 418 5.83 20.75 17.11
C LEU A 418 5.45 19.31 16.73
N SER A 419 6.12 18.73 15.72
CA SER A 419 5.91 17.34 15.32
C SER A 419 6.47 16.33 16.33
N ALA A 420 7.62 16.62 16.93
CA ALA A 420 8.18 15.81 18.02
C ALA A 420 7.27 15.84 19.26
N GLN A 421 6.78 17.03 19.64
CA GLN A 421 5.80 17.20 20.73
C GLN A 421 4.51 16.42 20.47
N SER A 422 3.94 16.52 19.27
CA SER A 422 2.76 15.75 18.86
C SER A 422 3.00 14.24 19.00
N SER A 423 4.13 13.74 18.51
CA SER A 423 4.48 12.31 18.58
C SER A 423 4.58 11.81 20.03
N LEU A 424 5.20 12.60 20.92
CA LEU A 424 5.30 12.28 22.34
C LEU A 424 3.94 12.29 23.04
N GLN A 425 3.11 13.31 22.78
CA GLN A 425 1.78 13.43 23.37
C GLN A 425 0.86 12.29 22.92
N GLN A 426 0.86 11.92 21.64
CA GLN A 426 0.11 10.76 21.14
C GLN A 426 0.55 9.47 21.82
N LEU A 427 1.85 9.31 22.06
CA LEU A 427 2.38 8.15 22.76
C LEU A 427 1.82 8.02 24.18
N GLN A 428 1.90 9.11 24.94
CA GLN A 428 1.40 9.20 26.30
C GLN A 428 -0.11 8.96 26.34
N PHE A 429 -0.85 9.53 25.39
CA PHE A 429 -2.29 9.35 25.28
C PHE A 429 -2.65 7.88 25.05
N GLY A 430 -1.97 7.21 24.11
CA GLY A 430 -2.16 5.78 23.87
C GLY A 430 -1.81 4.90 25.07
N GLN A 431 -0.82 5.27 25.88
CA GLN A 431 -0.49 4.57 27.13
C GLN A 431 -1.60 4.72 28.18
N LEU A 432 -2.09 5.93 28.40
CA LEU A 432 -3.16 6.21 29.35
C LEU A 432 -4.49 5.53 28.95
N VAL A 433 -4.84 5.54 27.66
CA VAL A 433 -6.03 4.84 27.14
C VAL A 433 -5.94 3.34 27.42
N ARG A 434 -4.77 2.71 27.25
CA ARG A 434 -4.58 1.29 27.59
C ARG A 434 -4.75 1.02 29.08
N GLN A 435 -4.19 1.88 29.94
CA GLN A 435 -4.37 1.75 31.40
C GLN A 435 -5.85 1.89 31.78
N LYS A 436 -6.57 2.86 31.20
CA LYS A 436 -8.00 3.06 31.40
C LYS A 436 -8.83 1.85 30.95
N LEU A 437 -8.51 1.24 29.80
CA LEU A 437 -9.23 0.05 29.32
C LEU A 437 -9.08 -1.13 30.27
N VAL A 438 -7.86 -1.41 30.74
CA VAL A 438 -7.61 -2.49 31.73
C VAL A 438 -8.36 -2.23 33.03
N LEU A 439 -8.39 -0.97 33.48
CA LEU A 439 -9.11 -0.59 34.69
C LEU A 439 -10.63 -0.68 34.54
N ALA A 440 -11.15 -0.26 33.39
CA ALA A 440 -12.58 -0.36 33.07
C ALA A 440 -13.05 -1.82 33.01
N GLU A 441 -12.24 -2.75 32.49
CA GLU A 441 -12.54 -4.19 32.52
C GLU A 441 -12.64 -4.72 33.95
N LYS A 442 -11.75 -4.29 34.85
CA LYS A 442 -11.80 -4.66 36.28
C LYS A 442 -13.01 -4.09 37.00
N LEU A 443 -13.30 -2.80 36.79
CA LEU A 443 -14.47 -2.15 37.40
C LEU A 443 -15.79 -2.77 36.89
N LEU A 444 -15.87 -3.11 35.60
CA LEU A 444 -17.02 -3.81 35.03
C LEU A 444 -17.19 -5.20 35.63
N TRP A 445 -16.10 -5.93 35.86
CA TRP A 445 -16.14 -7.23 36.53
C TRP A 445 -16.61 -7.08 37.98
N LEU A 446 -16.12 -6.09 38.73
CA LEU A 446 -16.55 -5.81 40.10
C LEU A 446 -18.04 -5.49 40.17
N SER A 447 -18.50 -4.57 39.32
CA SER A 447 -19.92 -4.20 39.20
C SER A 447 -20.82 -5.40 38.89
N LYS A 448 -20.42 -6.29 37.97
CA LYS A 448 -21.16 -7.53 37.66
C LYS A 448 -21.26 -8.51 38.83
N ASN A 449 -20.35 -8.42 39.80
CA ASN A 449 -20.34 -9.26 40.99
C ASN A 449 -20.83 -8.51 42.24
N ASN A 450 -21.53 -7.37 42.08
CA ASN A 450 -22.01 -6.51 43.17
C ASN A 450 -20.90 -6.11 44.16
N LYS A 451 -19.67 -5.94 43.67
CA LYS A 451 -18.52 -5.44 44.44
C LYS A 451 -18.17 -4.03 43.94
N SER A 452 -17.74 -3.17 44.85
CA SER A 452 -17.12 -1.88 44.53
C SER A 452 -15.68 -1.86 45.03
N ASP A 453 -14.86 -1.00 44.42
CA ASP A 453 -13.48 -0.76 44.85
C ASP A 453 -13.19 0.73 44.62
N GLU A 454 -13.39 1.51 45.68
CA GLU A 454 -13.21 2.96 45.67
C GLU A 454 -11.79 3.36 45.24
N THR A 455 -10.78 2.52 45.53
CA THR A 455 -9.40 2.79 45.11
C THR A 455 -9.25 2.68 43.61
N LEU A 456 -9.89 1.69 42.98
CA LEU A 456 -9.90 1.55 41.52
C LEU A 456 -10.76 2.62 40.84
N GLU A 457 -11.88 3.02 41.45
CA GLU A 457 -12.73 4.11 40.96
C GLU A 457 -11.98 5.46 40.98
N ASN A 458 -11.29 5.78 42.08
CA ASN A 458 -10.45 6.97 42.19
C ASN A 458 -9.29 6.95 41.18
N LYS A 459 -8.67 5.79 40.95
CA LYS A 459 -7.66 5.64 39.88
C LYS A 459 -8.24 5.88 38.49
N ALA A 460 -9.50 5.49 38.24
CA ALA A 460 -10.16 5.71 36.97
C ALA A 460 -10.48 7.19 36.74
N ALA A 461 -10.95 7.89 37.79
CA ALA A 461 -11.17 9.33 37.77
C ALA A 461 -9.86 10.09 37.48
N HIS A 462 -8.77 9.74 38.17
CA HIS A 462 -7.45 10.35 37.95
C HIS A 462 -6.92 10.13 36.53
N LEU A 463 -7.12 8.92 35.97
CA LEU A 463 -6.76 8.64 34.58
C LEU A 463 -7.59 9.45 33.58
N ASN A 464 -8.87 9.72 33.88
CA ASN A 464 -9.71 10.58 33.05
C ASN A 464 -9.21 12.02 33.06
N GLU A 465 -8.90 12.57 34.23
CA GLU A 465 -8.35 13.93 34.36
C GLU A 465 -7.05 14.08 33.58
N LYS A 466 -6.11 13.12 33.71
CA LYS A 466 -4.87 13.08 32.92
C LYS A 466 -5.13 13.00 31.41
N LEU A 467 -6.14 12.24 30.98
CA LEU A 467 -6.49 12.12 29.57
C LEU A 467 -7.07 13.41 29.02
N GLU A 468 -7.91 14.13 29.78
CA GLU A 468 -8.43 15.43 29.37
C GLU A 468 -7.33 16.49 29.31
N GLY A 469 -6.50 16.60 30.35
CA GLY A 469 -5.38 17.54 30.35
C GLY A 469 -4.37 17.27 29.22
N LEU A 470 -4.15 16.00 28.84
CA LEU A 470 -3.33 15.65 27.69
C LEU A 470 -4.03 15.96 26.35
N ARG A 471 -5.36 15.80 26.27
CA ARG A 471 -6.14 16.15 25.08
C ARG A 471 -6.06 17.65 24.80
N ASP A 472 -6.12 18.49 25.83
CA ASP A 472 -5.99 19.94 25.65
C ASP A 472 -4.59 20.35 25.19
N LYS A 473 -3.54 19.70 25.71
CA LYS A 473 -2.16 19.88 25.21
C LYS A 473 -2.00 19.46 23.75
N ILE A 474 -2.65 18.37 23.33
CA ILE A 474 -2.67 17.93 21.93
C ILE A 474 -3.36 18.98 21.05
N ARG A 475 -4.52 19.49 21.48
CA ARG A 475 -5.25 20.55 20.76
C ARG A 475 -4.44 21.83 20.63
N ALA A 476 -3.81 22.28 21.72
CA ALA A 476 -2.97 23.47 21.71
C ALA A 476 -1.78 23.32 20.74
N ASN A 477 -1.07 22.19 20.81
CA ASN A 477 0.05 21.93 19.89
C ASN A 477 -0.41 21.80 18.42
N ALA A 478 -1.61 21.29 18.17
CA ALA A 478 -2.21 21.26 16.84
C ALA A 478 -2.56 22.68 16.33
N ALA A 479 -3.08 23.55 17.21
CA ALA A 479 -3.35 24.95 16.88
C ALA A 479 -2.06 25.74 16.59
N ASP A 480 -1.04 25.61 17.43
CA ASP A 480 0.28 26.23 17.21
C ASP A 480 0.89 25.79 15.87
N ARG A 481 0.74 24.50 15.54
CA ARG A 481 1.17 23.94 14.26
C ARG A 481 0.40 24.52 13.10
N GLN A 482 -0.93 24.59 13.21
CA GLN A 482 -1.77 25.16 12.17
C GLN A 482 -1.39 26.63 11.89
N GLN A 483 -1.27 27.44 12.94
CA GLN A 483 -0.86 28.83 12.83
C GLN A 483 0.53 28.97 12.19
N HIS A 484 1.49 28.14 12.58
CA HIS A 484 2.83 28.16 11.99
C HIS A 484 2.80 27.77 10.50
N LEU A 485 2.01 26.76 10.13
CA LEU A 485 1.83 26.34 8.74
C LEU A 485 1.19 27.44 7.89
N GLU A 486 0.18 28.13 8.39
CA GLU A 486 -0.48 29.23 7.66
C GLU A 486 0.45 30.43 7.42
N THR A 487 1.31 30.74 8.38
CA THR A 487 2.16 31.93 8.34
C THR A 487 3.52 31.70 7.68
N ALA A 488 4.18 30.57 7.95
CA ALA A 488 5.54 30.29 7.48
C ALA A 488 5.61 29.30 6.32
N HIS A 489 4.55 28.52 6.09
CA HIS A 489 4.51 27.46 5.07
C HIS A 489 3.18 27.50 4.30
N PRO A 490 2.89 28.61 3.59
CA PRO A 490 1.69 28.68 2.77
C PRO A 490 1.66 27.51 1.78
N TYR A 491 0.45 27.05 1.47
CA TYR A 491 0.26 25.92 0.58
C TYR A 491 0.95 26.15 -0.78
N ALA A 492 1.76 25.18 -1.19
CA ALA A 492 2.35 25.10 -2.52
C ALA A 492 2.35 23.65 -2.98
N ALA A 493 1.91 23.41 -4.22
CA ALA A 493 1.95 22.08 -4.81
C ALA A 493 3.41 21.59 -4.91
N PHE A 494 3.64 20.30 -4.68
CA PHE A 494 4.98 19.74 -4.76
C PHE A 494 5.48 19.75 -6.20
N ALA A 495 6.47 20.60 -6.48
CA ALA A 495 6.96 20.86 -7.83
C ALA A 495 7.91 19.77 -8.36
N ILE A 496 7.41 18.54 -8.54
CA ILE A 496 8.21 17.37 -8.97
C ILE A 496 9.04 17.64 -10.23
N HIS A 497 8.51 18.39 -11.19
CA HIS A 497 9.18 18.75 -12.44
C HIS A 497 10.52 19.47 -12.23
N ARG A 498 10.70 20.22 -11.13
CA ARG A 498 11.99 20.87 -10.81
C ARG A 498 13.05 19.83 -10.43
N ILE A 499 12.67 18.78 -9.69
CA ILE A 499 13.56 17.65 -9.38
C ILE A 499 13.87 16.87 -10.65
N GLU A 500 12.86 16.57 -11.47
CA GLU A 500 13.06 15.87 -12.75
C GLU A 500 14.07 16.60 -13.64
N LYS A 501 13.91 17.92 -13.78
CA LYS A 501 14.85 18.76 -14.53
C LYS A 501 16.25 18.75 -13.93
N ALA A 502 16.37 19.02 -12.63
CA ALA A 502 17.67 19.07 -11.95
C ALA A 502 18.43 17.74 -12.03
N VAL A 503 17.71 16.61 -11.94
CA VAL A 503 18.30 15.27 -12.10
C VAL A 503 18.68 15.00 -13.55
N ALA A 504 17.87 15.42 -14.52
CA ALA A 504 18.17 15.25 -15.94
C ALA A 504 19.40 16.04 -16.41
N ASP A 505 19.69 17.17 -15.76
CA ASP A 505 20.86 18.01 -16.04
C ASP A 505 22.18 17.38 -15.56
N VAL A 506 22.14 16.32 -14.72
CA VAL A 506 23.34 15.60 -14.26
C VAL A 506 23.71 14.49 -15.25
N PRO A 507 24.87 14.58 -15.94
CA PRO A 507 25.27 13.59 -16.94
C PRO A 507 25.50 12.19 -16.35
N LEU A 508 25.14 11.15 -17.11
CA LEU A 508 25.38 9.74 -16.73
C LEU A 508 26.85 9.41 -16.45
N SER A 509 27.80 10.15 -17.02
CA SER A 509 29.24 9.98 -16.77
C SER A 509 29.64 10.31 -15.33
N GLN A 510 28.85 11.12 -14.62
CA GLN A 510 29.09 11.46 -13.20
C GLN A 510 28.59 10.37 -12.25
N TYR A 511 27.76 9.43 -12.74
CA TYR A 511 27.31 8.29 -11.95
C TYR A 511 28.40 7.22 -11.85
N PRO A 512 28.66 6.67 -10.65
CA PRO A 512 29.37 5.41 -10.50
C PRO A 512 28.74 4.33 -11.38
N GLU A 513 29.55 3.43 -11.94
CA GLU A 513 29.10 2.43 -12.92
C GLU A 513 27.94 1.57 -12.39
N ASN A 514 28.01 1.16 -11.12
CA ASN A 514 26.98 0.38 -10.43
C ASN A 514 25.67 1.15 -10.17
N GLU A 515 25.67 2.48 -10.29
CA GLU A 515 24.51 3.35 -10.06
C GLU A 515 23.86 3.84 -11.35
N ARG A 516 24.50 3.69 -12.52
CA ARG A 516 23.95 4.18 -13.81
C ARG A 516 22.57 3.61 -14.13
N GLN A 517 22.31 2.37 -13.74
CA GLN A 517 21.01 1.71 -13.87
C GLN A 517 19.86 2.44 -13.15
N LEU A 518 20.15 3.29 -12.16
CA LEU A 518 19.13 4.04 -11.42
C LEU A 518 18.54 5.19 -12.25
N ALA A 519 19.17 5.58 -13.36
CA ALA A 519 18.71 6.64 -14.25
C ALA A 519 17.69 6.18 -15.31
N GLU A 520 17.36 4.89 -15.32
CA GLU A 520 16.45 4.25 -16.27
C GLU A 520 15.50 3.29 -15.53
N PHE A 521 14.44 2.86 -16.21
CA PHE A 521 13.56 1.82 -15.66
C PHE A 521 14.20 0.45 -15.85
N GLY A 522 14.04 -0.39 -14.83
CA GLY A 522 14.43 -1.79 -14.93
C GLY A 522 13.37 -2.65 -15.63
N SER A 523 13.77 -3.88 -15.94
CA SER A 523 12.89 -4.92 -16.48
C SER A 523 12.48 -5.91 -15.40
N GLU A 524 11.37 -6.60 -15.63
CA GLU A 524 11.00 -7.78 -14.85
C GLU A 524 11.76 -9.00 -15.36
N TYR A 525 12.27 -9.82 -14.45
CA TYR A 525 13.08 -10.99 -14.78
C TYR A 525 12.41 -12.27 -14.33
N VAL A 526 12.37 -13.26 -15.22
CA VAL A 526 11.91 -14.62 -14.93
C VAL A 526 13.12 -15.55 -14.89
N TYR A 527 13.27 -16.29 -13.79
CA TYR A 527 14.35 -17.23 -13.57
C TYR A 527 13.79 -18.65 -13.50
N ARG A 528 14.36 -19.54 -14.30
CA ARG A 528 14.03 -20.97 -14.29
C ARG A 528 15.26 -21.82 -14.59
N ARG A 529 15.24 -23.05 -14.07
CA ARG A 529 16.23 -24.06 -14.43
C ARG A 529 15.78 -24.78 -15.69
N VAL A 530 16.65 -24.84 -16.69
CA VAL A 530 16.40 -25.63 -17.91
C VAL A 530 16.99 -27.02 -17.73
N GLN A 531 16.21 -28.06 -18.01
CA GLN A 531 16.73 -29.43 -18.09
C GLN A 531 17.22 -29.68 -19.52
N GLY A 532 18.51 -30.06 -19.67
CA GLY A 532 19.03 -30.57 -20.95
C GLY A 532 19.60 -29.57 -21.96
N ALA A 533 19.79 -28.28 -21.63
CA ALA A 533 20.36 -27.32 -22.59
C ALA A 533 21.89 -27.46 -22.72
N GLN A 534 22.38 -27.62 -23.96
CA GLN A 534 23.77 -27.31 -24.29
C GLN A 534 24.03 -25.81 -24.07
N PRO A 535 25.22 -25.40 -23.57
CA PRO A 535 25.50 -24.00 -23.34
C PRO A 535 25.40 -23.20 -24.65
N LEU A 536 24.53 -22.19 -24.66
CA LEU A 536 24.42 -21.23 -25.76
C LEU A 536 25.78 -20.56 -25.94
N ARG A 537 26.44 -20.83 -27.08
CA ARG A 537 27.57 -20.01 -27.54
C ARG A 537 27.01 -18.64 -27.91
N GLY A 538 27.65 -17.60 -27.39
CA GLY A 538 27.20 -16.21 -27.42
C GLY A 538 26.48 -15.77 -28.68
N SER A 539 25.21 -15.42 -28.52
CA SER A 539 24.49 -14.54 -29.43
C SER A 539 24.04 -13.33 -28.60
N ARG A 540 24.61 -12.15 -28.90
CA ARG A 540 24.17 -10.86 -28.37
C ARG A 540 22.68 -10.68 -28.70
N PRO A 541 21.84 -10.14 -27.80
CA PRO A 541 20.50 -9.71 -28.18
C PRO A 541 20.65 -8.55 -29.17
N GLN A 542 20.04 -8.67 -30.35
CA GLN A 542 19.88 -7.56 -31.28
C GLN A 542 18.83 -6.60 -30.72
N SER A 543 19.21 -5.34 -30.54
CA SER A 543 18.30 -4.26 -30.20
C SER A 543 17.42 -3.94 -31.41
N THR A 544 16.14 -4.33 -31.40
CA THR A 544 15.15 -3.79 -32.33
C THR A 544 14.61 -2.48 -31.78
N SER A 545 15.06 -1.36 -32.33
CA SER A 545 14.46 -0.04 -32.13
C SER A 545 13.08 -0.01 -32.81
N GLY A 546 12.01 -0.10 -32.02
CA GLY A 546 10.64 0.08 -32.49
C GLY A 546 9.83 0.86 -31.47
N ASN A 547 9.36 2.05 -31.87
CA ASN A 547 8.38 2.83 -31.11
C ASN A 547 7.14 1.98 -30.81
N GLY A 548 6.85 1.72 -29.53
CA GLY A 548 5.74 0.87 -29.12
C GLY A 548 5.20 1.24 -27.74
N GLY A 549 3.88 1.23 -27.60
CA GLY A 549 3.18 1.47 -26.35
C GLY A 549 3.57 0.47 -25.25
N LEU A 550 3.36 0.92 -24.01
CA LEU A 550 3.64 0.25 -22.74
C LEU A 550 3.10 -1.19 -22.69
N THR A 551 3.92 -2.16 -23.13
CA THR A 551 3.79 -3.57 -22.76
C THR A 551 5.10 -3.96 -22.08
N SER A 552 5.01 -4.56 -20.90
CA SER A 552 6.18 -4.95 -20.10
C SER A 552 6.91 -6.11 -20.78
N GLU A 553 8.06 -5.85 -21.39
CA GLU A 553 8.94 -6.90 -21.89
C GLU A 553 9.54 -7.68 -20.70
N GLN A 554 9.13 -8.94 -20.54
CA GLN A 554 9.73 -9.86 -19.57
C GLN A 554 11.01 -10.45 -20.13
N SER A 555 12.10 -10.37 -19.37
CA SER A 555 13.39 -10.97 -19.76
C SER A 555 13.57 -12.34 -19.10
N GLU A 556 13.89 -13.37 -19.89
CA GLU A 556 14.17 -14.73 -19.38
C GLU A 556 15.64 -14.91 -19.01
N VAL A 557 15.89 -15.44 -17.80
CA VAL A 557 17.21 -15.86 -17.33
C VAL A 557 17.22 -17.38 -17.12
N LEU A 558 18.03 -18.07 -17.91
CA LEU A 558 18.14 -19.53 -17.90
C LEU A 558 19.37 -19.96 -17.10
N ILE A 559 19.16 -20.73 -16.03
CA ILE A 559 20.25 -21.27 -15.20
C ILE A 559 20.51 -22.72 -15.58
N THR A 560 21.75 -23.00 -16.03
CA THR A 560 22.23 -24.36 -16.25
C THR A 560 23.03 -24.84 -15.03
N PRO A 561 22.82 -26.09 -14.56
CA PRO A 561 23.63 -26.64 -13.49
C PRO A 561 25.08 -26.82 -13.97
N PRO A 562 26.09 -26.65 -13.09
CA PRO A 562 27.44 -27.04 -13.42
C PRO A 562 27.47 -28.53 -13.78
N GLN A 563 28.10 -28.85 -14.92
CA GLN A 563 28.38 -30.24 -15.31
C GLN A 563 29.17 -30.91 -14.17
N PRO A 564 28.84 -32.14 -13.74
CA PRO A 564 29.71 -32.87 -12.83
C PRO A 564 31.09 -32.98 -13.49
N PRO A 565 32.20 -32.74 -12.78
CA PRO A 565 33.52 -32.84 -13.37
C PRO A 565 33.67 -34.22 -14.00
N GLY A 566 33.80 -34.26 -15.32
CA GLY A 566 34.15 -35.47 -16.05
C GLY A 566 35.40 -36.07 -15.41
N LYS A 567 35.39 -37.38 -15.17
CA LYS A 567 36.46 -38.13 -14.49
C LYS A 567 37.84 -37.88 -15.10
N LYS A 568 38.53 -36.81 -14.70
CA LYS A 568 39.99 -36.60 -14.72
C LYS A 568 40.36 -35.56 -13.66
N LEU A 569 40.23 -35.94 -12.38
CA LEU A 569 40.89 -35.23 -11.28
C LEU A 569 42.39 -35.58 -11.33
N ARG A 570 43.18 -34.72 -11.98
CA ARG A 570 44.62 -34.62 -11.65
C ARG A 570 44.70 -33.79 -10.37
N ALA A 571 45.23 -34.40 -9.32
CA ALA A 571 45.41 -33.77 -8.02
C ALA A 571 46.28 -32.52 -8.12
N LEU A 572 45.72 -31.37 -7.77
CA LEU A 572 46.49 -30.20 -7.34
C LEU A 572 46.24 -30.05 -5.84
N ARG A 573 47.22 -30.51 -5.06
CA ARG A 573 47.30 -30.27 -3.62
C ARG A 573 47.68 -28.80 -3.40
N GLY A 574 46.82 -28.05 -2.75
CA GLY A 574 47.10 -26.74 -2.16
C GLY A 574 46.15 -26.52 -0.98
N PRO A 575 46.62 -26.07 0.20
CA PRO A 575 45.80 -26.05 1.41
C PRO A 575 44.78 -24.90 1.34
N LEU A 576 43.50 -25.25 1.47
CA LEU A 576 42.42 -24.31 1.79
C LEU A 576 42.57 -23.85 3.25
N PRO A 577 42.48 -22.55 3.56
CA PRO A 577 42.55 -22.07 4.93
C PRO A 577 41.26 -22.43 5.69
N ILE A 578 41.44 -23.27 6.72
CA ILE A 578 40.45 -23.60 7.73
C ILE A 578 40.24 -22.37 8.62
N LEU A 579 39.14 -21.64 8.43
CA LEU A 579 38.67 -20.66 9.42
C LEU A 579 37.90 -21.41 10.50
N ARG A 580 38.62 -21.61 11.62
CA ARG A 580 38.15 -22.21 12.87
C ARG A 580 36.89 -21.51 13.37
N GLN A 581 35.84 -22.31 13.60
CA GLN A 581 34.78 -21.98 14.55
C GLN A 581 35.41 -21.68 15.91
N ARG A 582 35.13 -20.49 16.44
CA ARG A 582 35.21 -20.22 17.88
C ARG A 582 33.82 -19.82 18.36
N SER A 583 33.35 -20.59 19.33
CA SER A 583 32.13 -20.40 20.08
C SER A 583 32.26 -19.25 21.09
N VAL A 584 31.08 -18.84 21.57
CA VAL A 584 30.79 -18.06 22.78
C VAL A 584 30.80 -16.54 22.64
N CYS A 585 29.59 -15.98 22.48
CA CYS A 585 29.19 -14.81 23.25
C CYS A 585 27.71 -14.94 23.63
N SER A 586 27.45 -15.18 24.92
CA SER A 586 26.13 -15.19 25.52
C SER A 586 25.71 -13.76 25.88
N CYS A 587 25.01 -13.07 24.97
CA CYS A 587 24.26 -11.87 25.33
C CYS A 587 22.76 -12.16 25.18
N ARG A 588 22.09 -12.36 26.32
CA ARG A 588 20.63 -12.24 26.45
C ARG A 588 20.25 -10.80 26.09
N LEU A 589 19.89 -10.55 24.83
CA LEU A 589 19.25 -9.31 24.43
C LEU A 589 17.74 -9.44 24.61
N GLN A 590 17.26 -8.71 25.61
CA GLN A 590 15.85 -8.50 25.91
C GLN A 590 15.11 -7.96 24.68
N ARG A 591 13.88 -8.44 24.51
CA ARG A 591 12.96 -8.11 23.43
C ARG A 591 12.72 -6.60 23.36
N PRO A 592 12.73 -5.97 22.17
CA PRO A 592 12.26 -4.60 22.03
C PRO A 592 10.74 -4.52 22.24
N PRO A 593 10.20 -3.41 22.78
CA PRO A 593 8.77 -3.24 22.96
C PRO A 593 8.07 -3.05 21.62
N VAL A 594 6.99 -3.83 21.44
CA VAL A 594 6.11 -3.87 20.27
C VAL A 594 5.25 -2.60 20.21
N ARG A 595 5.31 -1.84 19.11
CA ARG A 595 4.37 -0.75 18.81
C ARG A 595 3.83 -0.89 17.38
N ALA A 596 2.65 -1.49 17.27
CA ALA A 596 1.66 -1.28 16.20
C ALA A 596 0.32 -1.86 16.68
N HIS A 597 -0.10 -1.45 17.88
CA HIS A 597 -1.42 -1.77 18.42
C HIS A 597 -2.38 -0.70 17.94
N HIS A 598 -3.43 -1.04 17.18
CA HIS A 598 -4.82 -0.63 17.48
C HIS A 598 -5.86 -0.90 16.37
N VAL A 599 -5.50 -1.32 15.16
CA VAL A 599 -6.51 -1.47 14.08
C VAL A 599 -7.04 -2.90 13.93
N PHE A 600 -6.19 -3.93 14.01
CA PHE A 600 -6.57 -5.31 13.67
C PHE A 600 -7.19 -6.13 14.80
N ALA A 601 -6.97 -5.77 16.07
CA ALA A 601 -7.59 -6.45 17.22
C ALA A 601 -9.13 -6.39 17.20
N ARG A 602 -9.72 -5.49 16.39
CA ARG A 602 -11.17 -5.35 16.19
C ARG A 602 -11.71 -6.21 15.04
N VAL A 603 -10.87 -6.61 14.07
CA VAL A 603 -11.29 -7.46 12.93
C VAL A 603 -11.26 -8.94 13.31
N ALA A 604 -10.39 -9.40 14.21
CA ALA A 604 -10.48 -10.77 14.72
C ALA A 604 -11.69 -10.97 15.65
N ARG A 605 -12.07 -9.95 16.44
CA ARG A 605 -13.35 -9.93 17.19
C ARG A 605 -14.59 -9.89 16.27
N PHE A 606 -14.44 -9.49 15.01
CA PHE A 606 -15.50 -9.43 14.00
C PHE A 606 -16.08 -10.82 13.67
N ALA A 607 -15.26 -11.88 13.68
CA ALA A 607 -15.72 -13.23 13.37
C ALA A 607 -16.32 -13.94 14.59
N THR A 608 -15.83 -13.66 15.80
CA THR A 608 -16.27 -14.32 17.03
C THR A 608 -17.57 -13.73 17.60
N LEU A 609 -17.82 -12.42 17.42
CA LEU A 609 -19.07 -11.79 17.88
C LEU A 609 -20.29 -12.06 16.99
N LEU A 610 -20.09 -12.45 15.73
CA LEU A 610 -21.18 -12.91 14.85
C LEU A 610 -21.76 -14.28 15.26
N LYS A 611 -21.07 -15.05 16.10
CA LYS A 611 -21.59 -16.29 16.69
C LYS A 611 -22.40 -16.06 17.99
N GLY A 612 -22.43 -14.84 18.52
CA GLY A 612 -23.03 -14.56 19.84
C GLY A 612 -24.48 -14.08 19.84
N LYS A 613 -25.12 -13.94 18.67
CA LYS A 613 -26.55 -13.62 18.51
C LYS A 613 -27.13 -14.29 17.26
N LEU A 614 -26.86 -15.59 17.12
CA LEU A 614 -27.65 -16.56 16.37
C LEU A 614 -27.78 -17.80 17.26
#